data_AF-A0A535KCR9-F1
#
_entry.id   AF-A0A535KCR9-F1
#
_cell.length_a   1.000
_cell.length_b   1.000
_cell.length_c   1.000
_cell.angle_alpha   90.00
_cell.angle_beta   90.00
_cell.angle_gamma   90.00
#
_symmetry.space_group_name_H-M   'P 1'
#
loop_
_entity.id
_entity.type
_entity.pdbx_description
1 polymer ?
#
loop_
_entity_poly.entity_id
_entity_poly.type
_entity_poly.pdbx_seq_one_letter_code
_entity_poly.pdbx_strand_id
1 'polypeptide(L)'
;MSLSRRMVRAVGVVLLVVVMAAACDTGVAVGPKLAKDQVLRVMLEDQPASLDPGQTQYTYETAVLRAISEPLLRPNPDLSGVVPAAAQSFDVNSDGTAYVFHLRTNAKYWDGTPVKAQDFVYAWQRLIDPRLAAPNETLFANAVLNGERVALMDPQRDAKTIDGALGTLGLKAVDDYTFQVQLAQPDPAFAWLAAMPASAPVRKEVVAKSGDKWATIPDTLVTNGPYKVTEMLKGDHITVERNPYYWAGKPTLTRIDFEIVIDGATALARYRSGELDEIVVQPAQAASVVADTTLSRQVVKTANLTVFWMVFRVDSPPLNNVKLRQALAQAVDRNAFVAQIFQGEGAPIDTFIPKGMHGYAPNLATQRFDVAQARASLAASGFSATQVSLTFSYDQSSDFGKATAKFIHDQLKANLGIELNLQALDANTLASRVDGRTSSTTTLCGSRAPTRSPPAGTRSTSRRSRCWWGTRRSPSSRRR
;
A
#
# COMPACT_ATOMS: atom_id res chain seq x y z
N MET A 1 25.08 -53.40 -62.66
CA MET A 1 24.63 -52.01 -62.94
C MET A 1 25.53 -51.05 -62.16
N SER A 2 26.55 -50.49 -62.81
CA SER A 2 27.46 -49.52 -62.19
C SER A 2 26.84 -48.13 -62.27
N LEU A 3 26.35 -47.60 -61.14
CA LEU A 3 25.96 -46.19 -61.09
C LEU A 3 27.20 -45.32 -61.36
N SER A 4 27.06 -44.41 -62.33
CA SER A 4 28.16 -43.54 -62.74
C SER A 4 28.57 -42.60 -61.60
N ARG A 5 29.87 -42.27 -61.51
CA ARG A 5 30.43 -41.32 -60.52
C ARG A 5 29.75 -39.94 -60.53
N ARG A 6 28.97 -39.62 -61.57
CA ARG A 6 28.17 -38.38 -61.66
C ARG A 6 26.87 -38.45 -60.84
N MET A 7 26.23 -39.62 -60.71
CA MET A 7 25.03 -39.78 -59.87
C MET A 7 25.36 -39.72 -58.36
N VAL A 8 26.51 -40.27 -57.95
CA VAL A 8 26.94 -40.23 -56.54
C VAL A 8 27.27 -38.78 -56.09
N ARG A 9 27.80 -37.95 -56.99
CA ARG A 9 28.03 -36.53 -56.73
C ARG A 9 26.73 -35.71 -56.70
N ALA A 10 25.75 -36.02 -57.54
CA ALA A 10 24.46 -35.33 -57.54
C ALA A 10 23.63 -35.64 -56.28
N VAL A 11 23.64 -36.90 -55.80
CA VAL A 11 22.96 -37.29 -54.56
C VAL A 11 23.67 -36.71 -53.32
N GLY A 12 25.01 -36.64 -53.33
CA GLY A 12 25.79 -36.01 -52.26
C GLY A 12 25.56 -34.50 -52.12
N VAL A 13 25.40 -33.77 -53.24
CA VAL A 13 25.11 -32.32 -53.21
C VAL A 13 23.67 -32.04 -52.79
N VAL A 14 22.70 -32.88 -53.17
CA VAL A 14 21.29 -32.72 -52.72
C VAL A 14 21.15 -33.05 -51.23
N LEU A 15 21.85 -34.06 -50.70
CA LEU A 15 21.86 -34.32 -49.26
C LEU A 15 22.56 -33.21 -48.46
N LEU A 16 23.60 -32.56 -49.00
CA LEU A 16 24.27 -31.45 -48.32
C LEU A 16 23.39 -30.17 -48.27
N VAL A 17 22.56 -29.94 -49.28
CA VAL A 17 21.62 -28.80 -49.32
C VAL A 17 20.41 -29.02 -48.39
N VAL A 18 19.94 -30.27 -48.23
CA VAL A 18 18.87 -30.59 -47.27
C VAL A 18 19.37 -30.52 -45.81
N VAL A 19 20.64 -30.87 -45.55
CA VAL A 19 21.23 -30.71 -44.20
C VAL A 19 21.55 -29.24 -43.87
N MET A 20 21.90 -28.41 -44.85
CA MET A 20 22.06 -26.95 -44.62
C MET A 20 20.73 -26.22 -44.42
N ALA A 21 19.60 -26.73 -44.93
CA ALA A 21 18.27 -26.16 -44.65
C ALA A 21 17.77 -26.48 -43.23
N ALA A 22 18.31 -27.52 -42.57
CA ALA A 22 18.01 -27.85 -41.17
C ALA A 22 18.91 -27.13 -40.15
N ALA A 23 19.90 -26.35 -40.61
CA ALA A 23 20.85 -25.63 -39.76
C ALA A 23 20.58 -24.12 -39.67
N CYS A 24 19.57 -23.61 -40.38
CA CYS A 24 18.98 -22.30 -40.08
C CYS A 24 17.92 -22.44 -38.99
N ASP A 25 18.33 -22.94 -37.83
CA ASP A 25 17.63 -22.64 -36.58
C ASP A 25 17.95 -21.19 -36.24
N THR A 26 17.32 -20.27 -36.97
CA THR A 26 17.19 -18.90 -36.49
C THR A 26 16.41 -19.03 -35.19
N GLY A 27 17.13 -19.04 -34.07
CA GLY A 27 16.62 -19.05 -32.70
C GLY A 27 15.81 -17.79 -32.40
N VAL A 28 14.75 -17.58 -33.16
CA VAL A 28 13.59 -16.80 -32.77
C VAL A 28 12.93 -17.69 -31.73
N ALA A 29 13.21 -17.42 -30.46
CA ALA A 29 12.41 -17.95 -29.38
C ALA A 29 10.95 -17.57 -29.71
N VAL A 30 10.19 -18.51 -30.24
CA VAL A 30 8.75 -18.37 -30.41
C VAL A 30 8.21 -18.28 -29.01
N GLY A 31 8.00 -17.04 -28.54
CA GLY A 31 7.31 -16.79 -27.29
C GLY A 31 5.98 -17.54 -27.27
N PRO A 32 5.42 -17.80 -26.09
CA PRO A 32 4.17 -18.53 -25.98
C PRO A 32 3.11 -17.90 -26.89
N LYS A 33 2.38 -18.75 -27.63
CA LYS A 33 1.27 -18.30 -28.47
C LYS A 33 0.27 -17.57 -27.58
N LEU A 34 0.12 -16.26 -27.82
CA LEU A 34 -0.83 -15.43 -27.09
C LEU A 34 -2.26 -15.93 -27.31
N ALA A 35 -3.09 -15.85 -26.27
CA ALA A 35 -4.53 -16.10 -26.37
C ALA A 35 -5.17 -15.21 -27.44
N LYS A 36 -6.25 -15.69 -28.08
CA LYS A 36 -6.99 -14.90 -29.07
C LYS A 36 -7.58 -13.64 -28.42
N ASP A 37 -8.16 -13.82 -27.24
CA ASP A 37 -8.70 -12.74 -26.43
C ASP A 37 -7.69 -12.40 -25.34
N GLN A 38 -7.25 -11.14 -25.31
CA GLN A 38 -6.26 -10.65 -24.35
C GLN A 38 -6.95 -9.96 -23.18
N VAL A 39 -7.88 -10.68 -22.56
CA VAL A 39 -8.68 -10.20 -21.42
C VAL A 39 -8.19 -10.87 -20.16
N LEU A 40 -8.06 -10.09 -19.08
CA LEU A 40 -7.73 -10.59 -17.74
C LEU A 40 -8.87 -10.23 -16.78
N ARG A 41 -9.38 -11.20 -16.03
CA ARG A 41 -10.47 -11.04 -15.06
C ARG A 41 -9.92 -11.20 -13.65
N VAL A 42 -9.88 -10.11 -12.89
CA VAL A 42 -9.21 -10.03 -11.60
C VAL A 42 -10.21 -9.73 -10.50
N MET A 43 -10.14 -10.49 -9.40
CA MET A 43 -10.91 -10.21 -8.19
C MET A 43 -10.49 -8.87 -7.55
N LEU A 44 -11.48 -8.04 -7.19
CA LEU A 44 -11.37 -7.01 -6.17
C LEU A 44 -12.08 -7.47 -4.91
N GLU A 45 -11.39 -7.37 -3.78
CA GLU A 45 -11.88 -7.83 -2.47
C GLU A 45 -12.96 -6.89 -1.87
N ASP A 46 -13.11 -5.68 -2.41
CA ASP A 46 -14.13 -4.71 -2.01
C ASP A 46 -14.35 -3.64 -3.11
N GLN A 47 -15.38 -2.81 -2.93
CA GLN A 47 -15.76 -1.70 -3.80
C GLN A 47 -14.88 -0.45 -3.53
N PRO A 48 -14.11 0.05 -4.51
CA PRO A 48 -13.51 1.39 -4.44
C PRO A 48 -14.56 2.47 -4.21
N ALA A 49 -14.38 3.30 -3.18
CA ALA A 49 -15.24 4.47 -2.95
C ALA A 49 -15.00 5.57 -4.01
N SER A 50 -13.76 5.69 -4.46
CA SER A 50 -13.28 6.62 -5.48
C SER A 50 -12.01 6.07 -6.11
N LEU A 51 -11.72 6.46 -7.35
CA LEU A 51 -10.39 6.25 -7.98
C LEU A 51 -9.60 7.56 -8.05
N ASP A 52 -9.82 8.45 -7.09
CA ASP A 52 -8.98 9.63 -6.88
C ASP A 52 -7.65 9.19 -6.26
N PRO A 53 -6.50 9.40 -6.93
CA PRO A 53 -5.22 9.01 -6.37
C PRO A 53 -4.97 9.57 -4.96
N GLY A 54 -5.46 10.78 -4.66
CA GLY A 54 -5.32 11.42 -3.35
C GLY A 54 -6.19 10.83 -2.24
N GLN A 55 -7.17 9.98 -2.59
CA GLN A 55 -8.05 9.28 -1.65
C GLN A 55 -7.72 7.79 -1.54
N THR A 56 -6.58 7.35 -2.07
CA THR A 56 -6.16 5.95 -2.00
C THR A 56 -5.90 5.53 -0.55
N GLN A 57 -6.55 4.47 -0.09
CA GLN A 57 -6.37 3.94 1.26
C GLN A 57 -6.07 2.45 1.29
N TYR A 58 -6.75 1.66 0.46
CA TYR A 58 -6.65 0.21 0.50
C TYR A 58 -6.08 -0.38 -0.80
N THR A 59 -5.91 -1.70 -0.77
CA THR A 59 -5.24 -2.46 -1.82
C THR A 59 -6.10 -2.59 -3.08
N TYR A 60 -7.42 -2.65 -2.93
CA TYR A 60 -8.34 -2.78 -4.06
C TYR A 60 -8.44 -1.49 -4.89
N GLU A 61 -8.38 -0.28 -4.29
CA GLU A 61 -8.22 0.93 -5.11
C GLU A 61 -6.84 0.98 -5.77
N THR A 62 -5.80 0.60 -5.02
CA THR A 62 -4.41 0.55 -5.51
C THR A 62 -4.27 -0.37 -6.73
N ALA A 63 -4.97 -1.51 -6.76
CA ALA A 63 -4.96 -2.44 -7.88
C ALA A 63 -5.43 -1.78 -9.19
N VAL A 64 -6.58 -1.10 -9.13
CA VAL A 64 -7.13 -0.38 -10.29
C VAL A 64 -6.27 0.83 -10.65
N LEU A 65 -5.87 1.63 -9.66
CA LEU A 65 -5.05 2.84 -9.86
C LEU A 65 -3.71 2.52 -10.53
N ARG A 66 -3.08 1.39 -10.24
CA ARG A 66 -1.85 0.96 -10.92
C ARG A 66 -2.05 0.64 -12.40
N ALA A 67 -3.28 0.28 -12.81
CA ALA A 67 -3.60 0.06 -14.22
C ALA A 67 -3.93 1.37 -14.94
N ILE A 68 -4.56 2.33 -14.26
CA ILE A 68 -5.09 3.53 -14.93
C ILE A 68 -4.25 4.79 -14.73
N SER A 69 -3.39 4.85 -13.71
CA SER A 69 -2.54 6.01 -13.40
C SER A 69 -1.07 5.63 -13.37
N GLU A 70 -0.20 6.59 -13.66
CA GLU A 70 1.25 6.38 -13.62
C GLU A 70 1.95 7.52 -12.85
N PRO A 71 2.52 7.22 -11.67
CA PRO A 71 3.32 8.18 -10.91
C PRO A 71 4.69 8.43 -11.56
N LEU A 72 5.49 9.31 -10.95
CA LEU A 72 6.82 9.69 -11.49
C LEU A 72 7.73 8.47 -11.67
N LEU A 73 7.73 7.60 -10.66
CA LEU A 73 8.50 6.36 -10.61
C LEU A 73 7.55 5.16 -10.44
N ARG A 74 8.06 3.94 -10.53
CA ARG A 74 7.32 2.72 -10.18
C ARG A 74 8.25 1.68 -9.56
N PRO A 75 7.75 0.75 -8.72
CA PRO A 75 8.55 -0.37 -8.25
C PRO A 75 9.08 -1.20 -9.44
N ASN A 76 10.31 -1.69 -9.33
CA ASN A 76 10.79 -2.73 -10.24
C ASN A 76 10.11 -4.08 -9.92
N PRO A 77 10.08 -5.03 -10.88
CA PRO A 77 9.33 -6.29 -10.72
C PRO A 77 9.74 -7.14 -9.51
N ASP A 78 11.00 -7.07 -9.08
CA ASP A 78 11.55 -7.77 -7.92
C ASP A 78 11.45 -6.96 -6.61
N LEU A 79 10.88 -5.74 -6.67
CA LEU A 79 10.68 -4.82 -5.56
C LEU A 79 11.98 -4.38 -4.85
N SER A 80 13.15 -4.58 -5.46
CA SER A 80 14.44 -4.15 -4.90
C SER A 80 14.66 -2.63 -4.98
N GLY A 81 13.83 -1.91 -5.75
CA GLY A 81 13.96 -0.47 -5.95
C GLY A 81 12.82 0.12 -6.77
N VAL A 82 13.04 1.35 -7.23
CA VAL A 82 12.12 2.06 -8.12
C VAL A 82 12.83 2.39 -9.43
N VAL A 83 12.06 2.43 -10.51
CA VAL A 83 12.51 2.76 -11.86
C VAL A 83 11.68 3.90 -12.45
N PRO A 84 12.20 4.63 -13.45
CA PRO A 84 11.46 5.69 -14.13
C PRO A 84 10.11 5.20 -14.70
N ALA A 85 9.06 6.00 -14.50
CA ALA A 85 7.70 5.77 -15.02
C ALA A 85 7.24 7.00 -15.82
N ALA A 86 6.40 7.89 -15.28
CA ALA A 86 6.03 9.13 -15.97
C ALA A 86 7.23 10.11 -16.10
N ALA A 87 8.19 10.03 -15.17
CA ALA A 87 9.51 10.61 -15.35
C ALA A 87 10.39 9.67 -16.19
N GLN A 88 11.21 10.23 -17.09
CA GLN A 88 12.23 9.48 -17.82
C GLN A 88 13.52 9.30 -17.00
N SER A 89 13.81 10.27 -16.13
CA SER A 89 14.96 10.30 -15.22
C SER A 89 14.70 11.25 -14.06
N PHE A 90 15.54 11.17 -13.03
CA PHE A 90 15.58 12.18 -11.97
C PHE A 90 16.99 12.36 -11.42
N ASP A 91 17.27 13.56 -10.94
CA ASP A 91 18.52 13.91 -10.27
C ASP A 91 18.27 14.19 -8.78
N VAL A 92 19.26 13.91 -7.94
CA VAL A 92 19.25 14.24 -6.51
C VAL A 92 20.48 15.07 -6.20
N ASN A 93 20.32 16.18 -5.47
CA ASN A 93 21.46 16.99 -5.05
C ASN A 93 22.35 16.26 -4.03
N SER A 94 23.57 16.76 -3.80
CA SER A 94 24.54 16.18 -2.87
C SER A 94 24.02 16.01 -1.44
N ASP A 95 23.12 16.92 -1.02
CA ASP A 95 22.58 16.93 0.34
C ASP A 95 21.37 15.99 0.49
N GLY A 96 20.87 15.40 -0.60
CA GLY A 96 19.71 14.50 -0.59
C GLY A 96 18.37 15.20 -0.31
N THR A 97 18.31 16.53 -0.46
CA THR A 97 17.16 17.36 -0.12
C THR A 97 16.41 17.91 -1.33
N ALA A 98 16.93 17.78 -2.54
CA ALA A 98 16.28 18.25 -3.75
C ALA A 98 16.26 17.16 -4.82
N TYR A 99 15.06 16.88 -5.34
CA TYR A 99 14.82 15.96 -6.44
C TYR A 99 14.35 16.75 -7.66
N VAL A 100 14.93 16.48 -8.83
CA VAL A 100 14.51 17.07 -10.10
C VAL A 100 14.10 15.94 -11.03
N PHE A 101 12.81 15.83 -11.31
CA PHE A 101 12.24 14.84 -12.22
C PHE A 101 12.09 15.42 -13.62
N HIS A 102 12.65 14.71 -14.59
CA HIS A 102 12.51 15.03 -16.00
C HIS A 102 11.38 14.17 -16.56
N LEU A 103 10.27 14.79 -16.96
CA LEU A 103 9.08 14.11 -17.46
C LEU A 103 9.25 13.65 -18.90
N ARG A 104 8.52 12.60 -19.26
CA ARG A 104 8.41 12.15 -20.65
C ARG A 104 7.61 13.16 -21.46
N THR A 105 8.23 13.75 -22.47
CA THR A 105 7.57 14.74 -23.35
C THR A 105 6.46 14.15 -24.22
N ASN A 106 6.45 12.83 -24.41
CA ASN A 106 5.40 12.09 -25.11
C ASN A 106 4.32 11.51 -24.19
N ALA A 107 4.39 11.72 -22.87
CA ALA A 107 3.37 11.24 -21.95
C ALA A 107 2.06 12.02 -22.12
N LYS A 108 0.95 11.28 -22.16
CA LYS A 108 -0.38 11.80 -22.38
C LYS A 108 -1.41 11.07 -21.50
N TYR A 109 -2.42 11.82 -21.10
CA TYR A 109 -3.65 11.28 -20.55
C TYR A 109 -4.44 10.49 -21.61
N TRP A 110 -5.41 9.68 -21.19
CA TRP A 110 -6.19 8.87 -22.14
C TRP A 110 -7.03 9.67 -23.14
N ASP A 111 -7.25 10.96 -22.88
CA ASP A 111 -7.92 11.88 -23.79
C ASP A 111 -6.95 12.57 -24.78
N GLY A 112 -5.66 12.24 -24.71
CA GLY A 112 -4.61 12.76 -25.59
C GLY A 112 -3.95 14.05 -25.09
N THR A 113 -4.42 14.62 -23.98
CA THR A 113 -3.80 15.81 -23.36
C THR A 113 -2.40 15.46 -22.85
N PRO A 114 -1.37 16.29 -23.09
CA PRO A 114 -0.03 16.07 -22.55
C PRO A 114 -0.01 16.08 -21.02
N VAL A 115 0.80 15.21 -20.41
CA VAL A 115 1.11 15.24 -18.98
C VAL A 115 2.21 16.28 -18.74
N LYS A 116 2.00 17.19 -17.81
CA LYS A 116 2.96 18.27 -17.51
C LYS A 116 3.35 18.33 -16.03
N ALA A 117 4.45 19.01 -15.74
CA ALA A 117 4.96 19.19 -14.37
C ALA A 117 3.95 19.90 -13.46
N GLN A 118 3.12 20.79 -14.01
CA GLN A 118 2.08 21.50 -13.26
C GLN A 118 0.99 20.55 -12.74
N ASP A 119 0.74 19.42 -13.42
CA ASP A 119 -0.24 18.41 -12.95
C ASP A 119 0.26 17.69 -11.69
N PHE A 120 1.57 17.47 -11.59
CA PHE A 120 2.20 16.93 -10.37
C PHE A 120 2.21 17.95 -9.24
N VAL A 121 2.57 19.21 -9.54
CA VAL A 121 2.50 20.30 -8.54
C VAL A 121 1.10 20.38 -7.95
N TYR A 122 0.07 20.43 -8.80
CA TYR A 122 -1.32 20.50 -8.36
C TYR A 122 -1.72 19.26 -7.55
N ALA A 123 -1.44 18.04 -8.05
CA ALA A 123 -1.79 16.81 -7.36
C ALA A 123 -1.21 16.73 -5.95
N TRP A 124 0.07 17.09 -5.80
CA TRP A 124 0.77 17.00 -4.52
C TRP A 124 0.38 18.14 -3.57
N GLN A 125 0.10 19.34 -4.08
CA GLN A 125 -0.51 20.40 -3.28
C GLN A 125 -1.88 19.96 -2.76
N ARG A 126 -2.73 19.40 -3.63
CA ARG A 126 -4.05 18.90 -3.29
C ARG A 126 -3.97 17.75 -2.27
N LEU A 127 -2.98 16.87 -2.37
CA LEU A 127 -2.75 15.77 -1.43
C LEU A 127 -2.37 16.26 -0.02
N ILE A 128 -1.60 17.35 0.07
CA ILE A 128 -1.16 17.97 1.34
C ILE A 128 -2.21 18.95 1.90
N ASP A 129 -3.15 19.40 1.07
CA ASP A 129 -4.22 20.31 1.47
C ASP A 129 -5.11 19.68 2.56
N PRO A 130 -5.17 20.26 3.78
CA PRO A 130 -5.96 19.68 4.87
C PRO A 130 -7.46 19.65 4.57
N ARG A 131 -7.95 20.42 3.57
CA ARG A 131 -9.34 20.37 3.11
C ARG A 131 -9.70 19.06 2.41
N LEU A 132 -8.72 18.37 1.82
CA LEU A 132 -8.96 17.08 1.15
C LEU A 132 -9.09 15.92 2.16
N ALA A 133 -8.45 16.05 3.32
CA ALA A 133 -8.34 14.98 4.33
C ALA A 133 -7.82 13.66 3.72
N ALA A 134 -6.77 13.75 2.89
CA ALA A 134 -6.22 12.59 2.20
C ALA A 134 -5.63 11.55 3.18
N PRO A 135 -5.93 10.25 3.04
CA PRO A 135 -5.41 9.21 3.94
C PRO A 135 -3.87 9.13 3.99
N ASN A 136 -3.20 9.46 2.88
CA ASN A 136 -1.73 9.42 2.75
C ASN A 136 -1.06 10.80 2.89
N GLU A 137 -1.81 11.84 3.26
CA GLU A 137 -1.35 13.23 3.41
C GLU A 137 -0.01 13.30 4.16
N THR A 138 0.04 12.68 5.34
CA THR A 138 1.16 12.78 6.27
C THR A 138 2.46 12.21 5.70
N LEU A 139 2.39 11.25 4.76
CA LEU A 139 3.57 10.73 4.08
C LEU A 139 4.24 11.80 3.21
N PHE A 140 3.43 12.59 2.50
CA PHE A 140 3.91 13.62 1.58
C PHE A 140 4.25 14.91 2.32
N ALA A 141 3.43 15.32 3.28
CA ALA A 141 3.69 16.54 4.05
C ALA A 141 4.96 16.46 4.90
N ASN A 142 5.27 15.29 5.46
CA ASN A 142 6.53 15.11 6.21
C ASN A 142 7.77 15.13 5.31
N ALA A 143 7.62 14.79 4.03
CA ALA A 143 8.74 14.78 3.08
C ALA A 143 8.97 16.17 2.47
N VAL A 144 7.91 16.83 2.01
CA VAL A 144 7.98 18.08 1.25
C VAL A 144 8.27 19.27 2.17
N LEU A 145 9.16 20.18 1.75
CA LEU A 145 9.44 21.42 2.48
C LEU A 145 8.15 22.20 2.73
N ASN A 146 7.95 22.66 3.97
CA ASN A 146 6.73 23.30 4.49
C ASN A 146 5.49 22.40 4.58
N GLY A 147 5.54 21.14 4.16
CA GLY A 147 4.38 20.23 4.12
C GLY A 147 3.69 20.08 5.47
N GLU A 148 4.41 19.64 6.50
CA GLU A 148 3.87 19.42 7.86
C GLU A 148 3.19 20.69 8.42
N ARG A 149 3.76 21.87 8.17
CA ARG A 149 3.17 23.14 8.61
C ARG A 149 1.82 23.41 7.94
N VAL A 150 1.70 23.11 6.65
CA VAL A 150 0.45 23.31 5.88
C VAL A 150 -0.59 22.28 6.28
N ALA A 151 -0.19 21.02 6.40
CA ALA A 151 -1.03 19.89 6.79
C ALA A 151 -1.72 20.08 8.15
N LEU A 152 -1.02 20.68 9.10
CA LEU A 152 -1.54 20.93 10.46
C LEU A 152 -2.47 22.15 10.54
N MET A 153 -2.73 22.85 9.44
CA MET A 153 -3.69 23.96 9.41
C MET A 153 -5.11 23.43 9.53
N ASP A 154 -5.96 24.18 10.23
CA ASP A 154 -7.36 23.83 10.39
C ASP A 154 -8.17 24.34 9.16
N PRO A 155 -8.90 23.46 8.44
CA PRO A 155 -9.62 23.82 7.23
C PRO A 155 -10.64 24.96 7.40
N GLN A 156 -11.18 25.16 8.60
CA GLN A 156 -12.20 26.18 8.87
C GLN A 156 -11.58 27.47 9.42
N ARG A 157 -10.71 27.36 10.45
CA ARG A 157 -10.07 28.50 11.09
C ARG A 157 -9.08 29.19 10.16
N ASP A 158 -8.32 28.42 9.39
CA ASP A 158 -7.22 28.91 8.58
C ASP A 158 -7.60 29.04 7.08
N ALA A 159 -8.89 28.90 6.76
CA ALA A 159 -9.42 28.85 5.39
C ALA A 159 -8.88 29.94 4.45
N LYS A 160 -8.69 31.17 4.96
CA LYS A 160 -8.21 32.33 4.18
C LYS A 160 -6.71 32.31 3.88
N THR A 161 -5.93 31.51 4.59
CA THR A 161 -4.47 31.47 4.48
C THR A 161 -3.94 30.16 3.89
N ILE A 162 -4.77 29.12 3.79
CA ILE A 162 -4.39 27.80 3.22
C ILE A 162 -3.82 27.94 1.81
N ASP A 163 -4.48 28.66 0.89
CA ASP A 163 -4.01 28.78 -0.49
C ASP A 163 -2.63 29.44 -0.57
N GLY A 164 -2.38 30.46 0.26
CA GLY A 164 -1.06 31.08 0.39
C GLY A 164 -0.03 30.12 0.96
N ALA A 165 -0.42 29.28 1.93
CA ALA A 165 0.46 28.29 2.53
C ALA A 165 0.80 27.14 1.57
N LEU A 166 -0.15 26.66 0.77
CA LEU A 166 0.07 25.66 -0.29
C LEU A 166 1.09 26.16 -1.33
N GLY A 167 1.09 27.46 -1.63
CA GLY A 167 2.08 28.10 -2.51
C GLY A 167 3.51 28.12 -1.95
N THR A 168 3.70 27.82 -0.66
CA THR A 168 5.04 27.74 -0.04
C THR A 168 5.62 26.34 -0.01
N LEU A 169 4.85 25.33 -0.43
CA LEU A 169 5.34 23.95 -0.49
C LEU A 169 6.55 23.88 -1.42
N GLY A 170 7.50 23.00 -1.09
CA GLY A 170 8.68 22.71 -1.91
C GLY A 170 8.36 22.00 -3.22
N LEU A 171 7.40 22.47 -3.99
CA LEU A 171 6.89 21.87 -5.22
C LEU A 171 6.94 22.91 -6.33
N LYS A 172 7.68 22.63 -7.39
CA LYS A 172 7.87 23.59 -8.48
C LYS A 172 7.88 22.91 -9.84
N ALA A 173 7.07 23.39 -10.75
CA ALA A 173 7.28 23.17 -12.18
C ALA A 173 8.33 24.19 -12.65
N VAL A 174 9.53 23.73 -12.99
CA VAL A 174 10.59 24.59 -13.55
C VAL A 174 10.22 25.00 -14.98
N ASP A 175 9.65 24.06 -15.73
CA ASP A 175 9.02 24.21 -17.03
C ASP A 175 7.92 23.13 -17.18
N ASP A 176 7.37 22.95 -18.38
CA ASP A 176 6.30 21.97 -18.64
C ASP A 176 6.69 20.50 -18.39
N TYR A 177 7.98 20.17 -18.44
CA TYR A 177 8.49 18.80 -18.33
C TYR A 177 9.55 18.62 -17.25
N THR A 178 9.79 19.63 -16.40
CA THR A 178 10.74 19.54 -15.29
C THR A 178 10.02 19.83 -13.97
N PHE A 179 9.86 18.80 -13.15
CA PHE A 179 9.23 18.90 -11.82
C PHE A 179 10.29 18.80 -10.72
N GLN A 180 10.43 19.86 -9.93
CA GLN A 180 11.36 19.91 -8.80
C GLN A 180 10.62 19.77 -7.48
N VAL A 181 11.14 18.91 -6.60
CA VAL A 181 10.70 18.76 -5.22
C VAL A 181 11.85 19.08 -4.27
N GLN A 182 11.60 20.04 -3.37
CA GLN A 182 12.47 20.35 -2.24
C GLN A 182 11.91 19.66 -1.00
N LEU A 183 12.72 18.82 -0.37
CA LEU A 183 12.41 18.11 0.85
C LEU A 183 12.68 18.98 2.08
N ALA A 184 11.95 18.72 3.16
CA ALA A 184 12.18 19.33 4.47
C ALA A 184 13.51 18.88 5.10
N GLN A 185 13.93 17.66 4.80
CA GLN A 185 15.18 17.03 5.25
C GLN A 185 15.53 15.89 4.28
N PRO A 186 16.78 15.38 4.28
CA PRO A 186 17.13 14.24 3.45
C PRO A 186 16.26 13.03 3.78
N ASP A 187 15.60 12.45 2.76
CA ASP A 187 14.74 11.28 2.93
C ASP A 187 15.03 10.21 1.86
N PRO A 188 15.83 9.18 2.20
CA PRO A 188 16.14 8.08 1.29
C PRO A 188 14.92 7.30 0.80
N ALA A 189 13.77 7.39 1.50
CA ALA A 189 12.53 6.72 1.10
C ALA A 189 11.70 7.56 0.11
N PHE A 190 12.07 8.81 -0.16
CA PHE A 190 11.28 9.72 -1.01
C PHE A 190 11.00 9.17 -2.41
N ALA A 191 11.97 8.46 -3.01
CA ALA A 191 11.79 7.84 -4.32
C ALA A 191 10.64 6.82 -4.34
N TRP A 192 10.36 6.16 -3.22
CA TRP A 192 9.21 5.26 -3.09
C TRP A 192 7.88 6.02 -2.94
N LEU A 193 7.89 7.19 -2.27
CA LEU A 193 6.71 8.06 -2.23
C LEU A 193 6.32 8.52 -3.64
N ALA A 194 7.33 8.90 -4.46
CA ALA A 194 7.17 9.24 -5.86
C ALA A 194 6.77 8.05 -6.77
N ALA A 195 6.71 6.83 -6.22
CA ALA A 195 6.23 5.63 -6.89
C ALA A 195 4.85 5.17 -6.41
N MET A 196 4.27 5.83 -5.40
CA MET A 196 2.93 5.51 -4.91
C MET A 196 1.88 6.01 -5.91
N PRO A 197 0.75 5.29 -6.09
CA PRO A 197 -0.36 5.80 -6.90
C PRO A 197 -0.84 7.19 -6.46
N ALA A 198 -0.83 7.47 -5.15
CA ALA A 198 -1.18 8.78 -4.60
C ALA A 198 -0.31 9.95 -5.12
N SER A 199 0.88 9.66 -5.68
CA SER A 199 1.76 10.65 -6.29
C SER A 199 1.50 10.89 -7.79
N ALA A 200 0.53 10.19 -8.38
CA ALA A 200 0.17 10.34 -9.79
C ALA A 200 -0.34 11.76 -10.10
N PRO A 201 -0.15 12.24 -11.35
CA PRO A 201 -0.55 13.59 -11.72
C PRO A 201 -2.07 13.69 -11.85
N VAL A 202 -2.63 14.83 -11.45
CA VAL A 202 -4.07 15.10 -11.49
C VAL A 202 -4.29 16.41 -12.23
N ARG A 203 -5.30 16.45 -13.10
CA ARG A 203 -5.63 17.64 -13.89
C ARG A 203 -6.55 18.57 -13.14
N LYS A 204 -6.05 19.77 -12.82
CA LYS A 204 -6.76 20.79 -12.03
C LYS A 204 -8.11 21.16 -12.62
N GLU A 205 -8.18 21.33 -13.93
CA GLU A 205 -9.39 21.72 -14.65
C GLU A 205 -10.46 20.62 -14.66
N VAL A 206 -10.06 19.35 -14.64
CA VAL A 206 -10.99 18.21 -14.55
C VAL A 206 -11.61 18.18 -13.17
N VAL A 207 -10.81 18.31 -12.11
CA VAL A 207 -11.29 18.38 -10.73
C VAL A 207 -12.19 19.62 -10.53
N ALA A 208 -11.78 20.79 -11.04
CA ALA A 208 -12.56 22.02 -10.91
C ALA A 208 -13.91 21.95 -11.63
N LYS A 209 -13.99 21.28 -12.80
CA LYS A 209 -15.22 21.15 -13.57
C LYS A 209 -16.18 20.11 -12.98
N SER A 210 -15.64 19.00 -12.48
CA SER A 210 -16.44 17.83 -12.09
C SER A 210 -16.63 17.66 -10.58
N GLY A 211 -15.92 18.46 -9.77
CA GLY A 211 -16.00 18.40 -8.31
C GLY A 211 -15.74 16.98 -7.79
N ASP A 212 -16.45 16.58 -6.73
CA ASP A 212 -16.27 15.26 -6.08
C ASP A 212 -16.57 14.06 -6.99
N LYS A 213 -17.24 14.29 -8.14
CA LYS A 213 -17.55 13.23 -9.10
C LYS A 213 -16.43 12.93 -10.09
N TRP A 214 -15.38 13.76 -10.10
CA TRP A 214 -14.33 13.67 -11.12
C TRP A 214 -13.71 12.27 -11.20
N ALA A 215 -13.63 11.56 -10.07
CA ALA A 215 -12.99 10.25 -9.97
C ALA A 215 -13.95 9.08 -9.67
N THR A 216 -15.25 9.28 -9.87
CA THR A 216 -16.28 8.24 -9.62
C THR A 216 -17.10 7.89 -10.85
N ILE A 217 -16.81 8.52 -12.00
CA ILE A 217 -17.41 8.18 -13.29
C ILE A 217 -16.32 8.09 -14.38
N PRO A 218 -16.43 7.16 -15.34
CA PRO A 218 -15.40 6.94 -16.35
C PRO A 218 -15.02 8.20 -17.16
N ASP A 219 -16.00 8.96 -17.61
CA ASP A 219 -15.79 10.11 -18.51
C ASP A 219 -14.97 11.24 -17.90
N THR A 220 -15.01 11.40 -16.57
CA THR A 220 -14.27 12.47 -15.89
C THR A 220 -12.99 11.98 -15.24
N LEU A 221 -12.77 10.67 -15.14
CA LEU A 221 -11.58 10.10 -14.52
C LEU A 221 -10.41 10.10 -15.52
N VAL A 222 -9.84 11.29 -15.75
CA VAL A 222 -8.76 11.49 -16.72
C VAL A 222 -7.40 11.15 -16.11
N THR A 223 -6.86 9.99 -16.45
CA THR A 223 -5.61 9.43 -15.91
C THR A 223 -4.57 9.12 -17.01
N ASN A 224 -3.30 8.95 -16.64
CA ASN A 224 -2.15 8.87 -17.56
C ASN A 224 -1.53 7.46 -17.71
N GLY A 225 -2.15 6.44 -17.13
CA GLY A 225 -1.62 5.07 -17.13
C GLY A 225 -1.89 4.28 -18.42
N PRO A 226 -1.51 3.00 -18.44
CA PRO A 226 -1.64 2.12 -19.61
C PRO A 226 -3.08 1.79 -20.00
N TYR A 227 -4.03 1.92 -19.08
CA TYR A 227 -5.45 1.71 -19.32
C TYR A 227 -6.26 2.96 -18.95
N LYS A 228 -7.49 3.03 -19.48
CA LYS A 228 -8.52 3.97 -19.07
C LYS A 228 -9.74 3.19 -18.59
N VAL A 229 -10.47 3.75 -17.65
CA VAL A 229 -11.75 3.18 -17.23
C VAL A 229 -12.77 3.40 -18.34
N THR A 230 -13.52 2.35 -18.68
CA THR A 230 -14.64 2.42 -19.63
C THR A 230 -15.98 2.17 -18.98
N GLU A 231 -16.02 1.40 -17.87
CA GLU A 231 -17.24 1.11 -17.14
C GLU A 231 -16.97 0.97 -15.63
N MET A 232 -17.93 1.41 -14.83
CA MET A 232 -17.94 1.28 -13.38
C MET A 232 -19.36 0.94 -12.93
N LEU A 233 -19.60 -0.33 -12.60
CA LEU A 233 -20.88 -0.78 -12.08
C LEU A 233 -20.73 -1.11 -10.59
N LYS A 234 -21.35 -0.29 -9.74
CA LYS A 234 -21.22 -0.39 -8.29
C LYS A 234 -21.69 -1.76 -7.80
N GLY A 235 -20.84 -2.43 -7.02
CA GLY A 235 -21.08 -3.75 -6.45
C GLY A 235 -20.92 -4.91 -7.44
N ASP A 236 -20.48 -4.64 -8.67
CA ASP A 236 -20.34 -5.64 -9.73
C ASP A 236 -18.90 -5.64 -10.31
N HIS A 237 -18.53 -4.63 -11.11
CA HIS A 237 -17.21 -4.60 -11.74
C HIS A 237 -16.73 -3.19 -12.12
N ILE A 238 -15.43 -3.10 -12.44
CA ILE A 238 -14.78 -1.96 -13.11
C ILE A 238 -14.04 -2.49 -14.34
N THR A 239 -14.41 -2.00 -15.52
CA THR A 239 -13.76 -2.38 -16.78
C THR A 239 -12.74 -1.32 -17.18
N VAL A 240 -11.53 -1.76 -17.53
CA VAL A 240 -10.49 -0.89 -18.09
C VAL A 240 -10.01 -1.41 -19.45
N GLU A 241 -9.83 -0.49 -20.39
CA GLU A 241 -9.33 -0.78 -21.75
C GLU A 241 -8.05 0.01 -22.03
N ARG A 242 -7.29 -0.41 -23.04
CA ARG A 242 -6.00 0.24 -23.36
C ARG A 242 -6.17 1.75 -23.54
N ASN A 243 -5.30 2.52 -22.89
CA ASN A 243 -5.09 3.92 -23.22
C ASN A 243 -4.35 4.00 -24.57
N PRO A 244 -4.97 4.53 -25.64
CA PRO A 244 -4.33 4.59 -26.96
C PRO A 244 -3.15 5.57 -27.02
N TYR A 245 -3.00 6.45 -26.03
CA TYR A 245 -1.96 7.47 -25.94
C TYR A 245 -0.87 7.17 -24.90
N TYR A 246 -0.87 5.99 -24.29
CA TYR A 246 0.15 5.63 -23.30
C TYR A 246 1.56 5.63 -23.94
N TRP A 247 2.51 6.27 -23.26
CA TRP A 247 3.82 6.60 -23.84
C TRP A 247 4.66 5.38 -24.21
N ALA A 248 4.48 4.25 -23.52
CA ALA A 248 5.23 3.02 -23.73
C ALA A 248 4.61 2.11 -24.82
N GLY A 249 3.59 2.61 -25.52
CA GLY A 249 2.84 1.85 -26.51
C GLY A 249 1.68 1.06 -25.91
N LYS A 250 1.01 0.28 -26.76
CA LYS A 250 -0.21 -0.44 -26.38
C LYS A 250 0.14 -1.69 -25.54
N PRO A 251 -0.40 -1.85 -24.32
CA PRO A 251 -0.20 -3.06 -23.51
C PRO A 251 -0.62 -4.33 -24.25
N THR A 252 -0.14 -5.52 -23.86
CA THR A 252 -0.58 -6.78 -24.49
C THR A 252 -2.03 -7.14 -24.15
N LEU A 253 -2.49 -6.89 -22.92
CA LEU A 253 -3.90 -7.05 -22.56
C LEU A 253 -4.74 -5.98 -23.24
N THR A 254 -5.83 -6.37 -23.89
CA THR A 254 -6.82 -5.44 -24.49
C THR A 254 -7.75 -4.85 -23.44
N ARG A 255 -8.07 -5.64 -22.40
CA ARG A 255 -9.02 -5.29 -21.35
C ARG A 255 -8.66 -5.98 -20.04
N ILE A 256 -8.94 -5.31 -18.92
CA ILE A 256 -8.92 -5.93 -17.59
C ILE A 256 -10.30 -5.68 -16.97
N ASP A 257 -10.93 -6.76 -16.52
CA ASP A 257 -12.21 -6.73 -15.83
C ASP A 257 -11.93 -6.93 -14.34
N PHE A 258 -12.09 -5.87 -13.55
CA PHE A 258 -11.94 -5.91 -12.10
C PHE A 258 -13.28 -6.24 -11.46
N GLU A 259 -13.45 -7.48 -11.02
CA GLU A 259 -14.71 -8.06 -10.56
C GLU A 259 -14.80 -7.98 -9.03
N ILE A 260 -15.83 -7.33 -8.50
CA ILE A 260 -16.00 -7.14 -7.06
C ILE A 260 -16.57 -8.42 -6.46
N VAL A 261 -15.73 -9.18 -5.76
CA VAL A 261 -16.11 -10.44 -5.12
C VAL A 261 -15.53 -10.46 -3.71
N ILE A 262 -16.39 -10.27 -2.71
CA ILE A 262 -15.97 -10.16 -1.31
C ILE A 262 -15.80 -11.55 -0.67
N ASP A 263 -16.71 -12.49 -1.00
CA ASP A 263 -16.71 -13.83 -0.43
C ASP A 263 -15.66 -14.74 -1.10
N GLY A 264 -14.70 -15.23 -0.31
CA GLY A 264 -13.59 -16.05 -0.80
C GLY A 264 -14.02 -17.40 -1.38
N ALA A 265 -15.11 -18.00 -0.88
CA ALA A 265 -15.63 -19.25 -1.43
C ALA A 265 -16.24 -19.06 -2.83
N THR A 266 -16.97 -17.96 -3.01
CA THR A 266 -17.52 -17.53 -4.31
C THR A 266 -16.40 -17.21 -5.29
N ALA A 267 -15.37 -16.46 -4.87
CA ALA A 267 -14.21 -16.17 -5.70
C ALA A 267 -13.50 -17.45 -6.16
N LEU A 268 -13.27 -18.41 -5.26
CA LEU A 268 -12.67 -19.71 -5.60
C LEU A 268 -13.52 -20.54 -6.56
N ALA A 269 -14.85 -20.51 -6.42
CA ALA A 269 -15.76 -21.19 -7.34
C ALA A 269 -15.70 -20.56 -8.74
N ARG A 270 -15.72 -19.23 -8.85
CA ARG A 270 -15.60 -18.49 -10.13
C ARG A 270 -14.24 -18.68 -10.79
N TYR A 271 -13.16 -18.77 -10.01
CA TYR A 271 -11.84 -19.13 -10.53
C TYR A 271 -11.84 -20.54 -11.14
N ARG A 272 -12.44 -21.52 -10.45
CA ARG A 272 -12.56 -22.90 -10.95
C ARG A 272 -13.40 -23.02 -12.22
N SER A 273 -14.44 -22.18 -12.38
CA SER A 273 -15.26 -22.16 -13.60
C SER A 273 -14.64 -21.37 -14.76
N GLY A 274 -13.52 -20.67 -14.54
CA GLY A 274 -12.87 -19.83 -15.54
C GLY A 274 -13.50 -18.45 -15.71
N GLU A 275 -14.37 -18.04 -14.78
CA GLU A 275 -14.94 -16.70 -14.72
C GLU A 275 -13.97 -15.66 -14.14
N LEU A 276 -13.02 -16.09 -13.30
CA LEU A 276 -11.91 -15.27 -12.81
C LEU A 276 -10.57 -15.92 -13.18
N ASP A 277 -9.62 -15.10 -13.60
CA ASP A 277 -8.26 -15.52 -13.95
C ASP A 277 -7.28 -15.33 -12.77
N GLU A 278 -7.59 -14.41 -11.85
CA GLU A 278 -6.80 -14.13 -10.66
C GLU A 278 -7.72 -13.88 -9.45
N ILE A 279 -7.42 -14.55 -8.33
CA ILE A 279 -8.08 -14.37 -7.04
C ILE A 279 -7.06 -14.28 -5.91
N VAL A 280 -7.45 -13.63 -4.81
CA VAL A 280 -6.75 -13.78 -3.53
C VAL A 280 -7.33 -15.00 -2.82
N VAL A 281 -6.46 -15.95 -2.45
CA VAL A 281 -6.87 -17.08 -1.61
C VAL A 281 -7.02 -16.56 -0.18
N GLN A 282 -8.24 -16.54 0.33
CA GLN A 282 -8.50 -16.16 1.71
C GLN A 282 -8.11 -17.31 2.67
N PRO A 283 -7.74 -17.00 3.93
CA PRO A 283 -7.28 -18.00 4.89
C PRO A 283 -8.22 -19.20 5.09
N ALA A 284 -9.53 -18.97 5.01
CA ALA A 284 -10.54 -20.03 5.15
C ALA A 284 -10.50 -21.07 4.01
N GLN A 285 -10.00 -20.70 2.83
CA GLN A 285 -9.88 -21.57 1.67
C GLN A 285 -8.49 -22.18 1.52
N ALA A 286 -7.47 -21.61 2.16
CA ALA A 286 -6.05 -21.96 2.03
C ALA A 286 -5.77 -23.48 2.09
N ALA A 287 -6.28 -24.15 3.13
CA ALA A 287 -6.07 -25.58 3.32
C ALA A 287 -6.65 -26.41 2.17
N SER A 288 -7.84 -26.07 1.69
CA SER A 288 -8.50 -26.77 0.58
C SER A 288 -7.76 -26.56 -0.75
N VAL A 289 -7.24 -25.35 -0.98
CA VAL A 289 -6.49 -24.99 -2.19
C VAL A 289 -5.14 -25.72 -2.22
N VAL A 290 -4.43 -25.79 -1.10
CA VAL A 290 -3.14 -26.49 -1.01
C VAL A 290 -3.30 -28.01 -1.09
N ALA A 291 -4.41 -28.57 -0.60
CA ALA A 291 -4.71 -30.00 -0.71
C ALA A 291 -5.15 -30.44 -2.12
N ASP A 292 -5.65 -29.50 -2.94
CA ASP A 292 -6.10 -29.77 -4.30
C ASP A 292 -4.91 -29.92 -5.27
N THR A 293 -4.88 -31.02 -6.02
CA THR A 293 -3.75 -31.34 -6.91
C THR A 293 -3.54 -30.34 -8.05
N THR A 294 -4.59 -29.65 -8.50
CA THR A 294 -4.52 -28.67 -9.59
C THR A 294 -4.24 -27.29 -9.04
N LEU A 295 -5.04 -26.85 -8.06
CA LEU A 295 -4.93 -25.50 -7.53
C LEU A 295 -3.58 -25.27 -6.82
N SER A 296 -3.06 -26.26 -6.11
CA SER A 296 -1.74 -26.16 -5.45
C SER A 296 -0.59 -25.81 -6.39
N ARG A 297 -0.70 -26.17 -7.70
CA ARG A 297 0.27 -25.80 -8.74
C ARG A 297 0.05 -24.40 -9.32
N GLN A 298 -1.13 -23.83 -9.12
CA GLN A 298 -1.52 -22.49 -9.59
C GLN A 298 -1.32 -21.42 -8.50
N VAL A 299 -1.25 -21.83 -7.23
CA VAL A 299 -0.99 -20.89 -6.12
C VAL A 299 0.36 -20.22 -6.28
N VAL A 300 0.34 -18.90 -6.38
CA VAL A 300 1.53 -18.06 -6.30
C VAL A 300 1.66 -17.51 -4.89
N LYS A 301 2.66 -17.99 -4.14
CA LYS A 301 2.99 -17.45 -2.82
C LYS A 301 3.95 -16.28 -2.96
N THR A 302 3.53 -15.10 -2.55
CA THR A 302 4.37 -13.91 -2.54
C THR A 302 4.60 -13.43 -1.11
N ALA A 303 5.78 -12.89 -0.84
CA ALA A 303 6.03 -12.23 0.45
C ALA A 303 5.23 -10.92 0.49
N ASN A 304 4.26 -10.84 1.38
CA ASN A 304 3.53 -9.60 1.63
C ASN A 304 4.28 -8.79 2.72
N LEU A 305 4.77 -7.60 2.37
CA LEU A 305 5.48 -6.69 3.29
C LEU A 305 4.49 -5.95 4.22
N THR A 306 3.69 -6.73 4.94
CA THR A 306 2.68 -6.29 5.90
C THR A 306 3.00 -6.87 7.27
N VAL A 307 2.95 -6.02 8.29
CA VAL A 307 3.09 -6.44 9.69
C VAL A 307 1.78 -6.13 10.41
N PHE A 308 1.31 -7.09 11.21
CA PHE A 308 0.21 -6.90 12.15
C PHE A 308 0.79 -6.76 13.56
N TRP A 309 0.38 -5.73 14.28
CA TRP A 309 0.86 -5.48 15.64
C TRP A 309 -0.23 -4.88 16.52
N MET A 310 -0.05 -4.96 17.84
CA MET A 310 -0.88 -4.26 18.81
C MET A 310 -0.32 -2.88 19.08
N VAL A 311 -1.15 -1.85 18.94
CA VAL A 311 -0.84 -0.47 19.31
C VAL A 311 -1.15 -0.28 20.78
N PHE A 312 -0.14 0.14 21.54
CA PHE A 312 -0.31 0.59 22.91
C PHE A 312 -0.35 2.10 22.98
N ARG A 313 -1.25 2.62 23.81
CA ARG A 313 -1.22 4.03 24.20
C ARG A 313 -0.12 4.31 25.22
N VAL A 314 1.08 4.60 24.73
CA VAL A 314 2.30 4.71 25.56
C VAL A 314 2.38 5.96 26.44
N ASP A 315 1.49 6.93 26.27
CA ASP A 315 1.48 8.19 27.03
C ASP A 315 0.51 8.17 28.23
N SER A 316 -0.26 7.09 28.40
CA SER A 316 -1.36 7.02 29.37
C SER A 316 -1.24 5.80 30.28
N PRO A 317 -1.43 5.95 31.61
CA PRO A 317 -1.47 4.81 32.51
C PRO A 317 -2.59 3.81 32.16
N PRO A 318 -2.38 2.50 32.38
CA PRO A 318 -1.14 1.89 32.89
C PRO A 318 -0.12 1.60 31.77
N LEU A 319 -0.48 1.83 30.50
CA LEU A 319 0.34 1.49 29.32
C LEU A 319 1.55 2.40 29.10
N ASN A 320 1.69 3.50 29.86
CA ASN A 320 2.94 4.26 29.94
C ASN A 320 4.09 3.47 30.60
N ASN A 321 3.77 2.41 31.36
CA ASN A 321 4.75 1.51 31.96
C ASN A 321 5.31 0.52 30.93
N VAL A 322 6.61 0.63 30.63
CA VAL A 322 7.29 -0.23 29.64
C VAL A 322 7.31 -1.70 30.05
N LYS A 323 7.39 -2.02 31.35
CA LYS A 323 7.41 -3.40 31.85
C LYS A 323 6.06 -4.07 31.68
N LEU A 324 4.96 -3.33 31.88
CA LEU A 324 3.64 -3.84 31.57
C LEU A 324 3.50 -4.13 30.07
N ARG A 325 3.94 -3.22 29.18
CA ARG A 325 3.91 -3.48 27.73
C ARG A 325 4.74 -4.69 27.31
N GLN A 326 5.92 -4.88 27.94
CA GLN A 326 6.76 -6.07 27.73
C GLN A 326 6.02 -7.34 28.16
N ALA A 327 5.39 -7.34 29.34
CA ALA A 327 4.60 -8.47 29.82
C ALA A 327 3.49 -8.87 28.83
N LEU A 328 2.70 -7.89 28.38
CA LEU A 328 1.61 -8.12 27.42
C LEU A 328 2.13 -8.70 26.10
N ALA A 329 3.23 -8.18 25.57
CA ALA A 329 3.80 -8.65 24.30
C ALA A 329 4.43 -10.05 24.39
N GLN A 330 5.05 -10.38 25.53
CA GLN A 330 5.65 -11.69 25.82
C GLN A 330 4.62 -12.78 26.14
N ALA A 331 3.39 -12.40 26.47
CA ALA A 331 2.30 -13.31 26.79
C ALA A 331 1.48 -13.78 25.57
N VAL A 332 1.80 -13.31 24.36
CA VAL A 332 1.06 -13.66 23.14
C VAL A 332 1.88 -14.62 22.28
N ASP A 333 1.40 -15.85 22.11
CA ASP A 333 2.02 -16.83 21.22
C ASP A 333 1.77 -16.48 19.75
N ARG A 334 2.82 -15.98 19.08
CA ARG A 334 2.78 -15.61 17.66
C ARG A 334 2.64 -16.81 16.73
N ASN A 335 3.19 -17.97 17.09
CA ASN A 335 3.04 -19.18 16.28
C ASN A 335 1.60 -19.67 16.34
N ALA A 336 1.02 -19.73 17.54
CA ALA A 336 -0.38 -20.09 17.71
C ALA A 336 -1.30 -19.08 17.02
N PHE A 337 -0.98 -17.78 17.06
CA PHE A 337 -1.74 -16.75 16.34
C PHE A 337 -1.75 -17.00 14.83
N VAL A 338 -0.58 -17.23 14.22
CA VAL A 338 -0.49 -17.54 12.77
C VAL A 338 -1.23 -18.83 12.43
N ALA A 339 -1.09 -19.87 13.25
CA ALA A 339 -1.75 -21.15 13.00
C ALA A 339 -3.28 -21.07 13.14
N GLN A 340 -3.79 -20.36 14.15
CA GLN A 340 -5.23 -20.37 14.48
C GLN A 340 -6.01 -19.26 13.77
N ILE A 341 -5.40 -18.09 13.55
CA ILE A 341 -6.10 -16.92 12.99
C ILE A 341 -5.79 -16.77 11.50
N PHE A 342 -4.52 -16.90 11.13
CA PHE A 342 -4.11 -16.86 9.71
C PHE A 342 -4.15 -18.23 9.03
N GLN A 343 -4.50 -19.31 9.74
CA GLN A 343 -4.55 -20.67 9.17
C GLN A 343 -3.23 -21.09 8.52
N GLY A 344 -2.10 -20.61 9.06
CA GLY A 344 -0.76 -20.85 8.51
C GLY A 344 -0.30 -19.87 7.43
N GLU A 345 -1.13 -18.90 7.02
CA GLU A 345 -0.77 -17.87 6.05
C GLU A 345 0.00 -16.72 6.70
N GLY A 346 1.33 -16.87 6.78
CA GLY A 346 2.22 -15.83 7.27
C GLY A 346 3.37 -16.41 8.08
N ALA A 347 4.05 -15.54 8.81
CA ALA A 347 5.13 -15.94 9.70
C ALA A 347 5.09 -15.11 10.98
N PRO A 348 5.43 -15.70 12.15
CA PRO A 348 5.68 -14.92 13.35
C PRO A 348 6.81 -13.92 13.06
N ILE A 349 6.65 -12.70 13.54
CA ILE A 349 7.67 -11.66 13.35
C ILE A 349 8.03 -11.00 14.67
N ASP A 350 9.33 -10.79 14.84
CA ASP A 350 9.91 -10.17 16.02
C ASP A 350 10.36 -8.72 15.77
N THR A 351 10.44 -8.32 14.50
CA THR A 351 10.85 -6.98 14.06
C THR A 351 9.67 -6.24 13.44
N PHE A 352 9.62 -4.92 13.61
CA PHE A 352 8.60 -4.09 12.98
C PHE A 352 8.82 -3.97 11.45
N ILE A 353 10.09 -3.94 11.02
CA ILE A 353 10.45 -3.96 9.60
C ILE A 353 10.63 -5.42 9.21
N PRO A 354 9.87 -5.94 8.24
CA PRO A 354 9.99 -7.32 7.79
C PRO A 354 11.21 -7.57 6.91
N LYS A 355 11.61 -8.84 6.84
CA LYS A 355 12.63 -9.32 5.90
C LYS A 355 12.20 -8.95 4.47
N GLY A 356 13.13 -8.39 3.70
CA GLY A 356 12.87 -7.89 2.35
C GLY A 356 12.70 -6.37 2.27
N MET A 357 12.62 -5.67 3.41
CA MET A 357 12.63 -4.21 3.45
C MET A 357 14.00 -3.64 3.86
N HIS A 358 14.33 -2.47 3.32
CA HIS A 358 15.47 -1.69 3.76
C HIS A 358 15.33 -1.28 5.23
N GLY A 359 16.38 -1.48 6.02
CA GLY A 359 16.37 -1.30 7.47
C GLY A 359 15.95 -2.55 8.25
N TYR A 360 15.68 -3.68 7.60
CA TYR A 360 15.50 -4.97 8.28
C TYR A 360 16.74 -5.32 9.11
N ALA A 361 16.54 -5.51 10.42
CA ALA A 361 17.59 -5.82 11.37
C ALA A 361 17.37 -7.23 11.96
N PRO A 362 17.88 -8.30 11.33
CA PRO A 362 17.62 -9.68 11.75
C PRO A 362 18.14 -10.01 13.15
N ASN A 363 19.16 -9.28 13.62
CA ASN A 363 19.83 -9.51 14.90
C ASN A 363 19.35 -8.54 16.00
N LEU A 364 18.23 -7.83 15.78
CA LEU A 364 17.70 -6.93 16.80
C LEU A 364 17.27 -7.76 18.02
N ALA A 365 17.73 -7.37 19.20
CA ALA A 365 17.26 -7.97 20.45
C ALA A 365 15.79 -7.56 20.69
N THR A 366 14.89 -8.52 20.54
CA THR A 366 13.44 -8.30 20.55
C THR A 366 12.77 -9.12 21.65
N GLN A 367 11.58 -8.69 22.04
CA GLN A 367 10.75 -9.50 22.93
C GLN A 367 10.14 -10.68 22.16
N ARG A 368 10.06 -11.83 22.81
CA ARG A 368 9.51 -13.08 22.27
C ARG A 368 8.43 -13.62 23.18
N PHE A 369 7.59 -14.49 22.63
CA PHE A 369 6.66 -15.24 23.44
C PHE A 369 7.42 -16.08 24.47
N ASP A 370 7.18 -15.81 25.75
CA ASP A 370 7.76 -16.51 26.88
C ASP A 370 6.92 -16.18 28.11
N VAL A 371 6.11 -17.15 28.56
CA VAL A 371 5.16 -16.96 29.67
C VAL A 371 5.87 -16.68 30.99
N ALA A 372 7.04 -17.29 31.22
CA ALA A 372 7.80 -17.06 32.46
C ALA A 372 8.34 -15.62 32.49
N GLN A 373 8.92 -15.16 31.38
CA GLN A 373 9.39 -13.78 31.24
C GLN A 373 8.24 -12.78 31.24
N ALA A 374 7.08 -13.12 30.66
CA ALA A 374 5.90 -12.28 30.72
C ALA A 374 5.45 -12.04 32.17
N ARG A 375 5.37 -13.09 32.99
CA ARG A 375 5.04 -13.00 34.42
C ARG A 375 6.09 -12.23 35.20
N ALA A 376 7.37 -12.43 34.91
CA ALA A 376 8.46 -11.66 35.53
C ALA A 376 8.38 -10.16 35.17
N SER A 377 8.08 -9.83 33.91
CA SER A 377 7.87 -8.46 33.45
C SER A 377 6.65 -7.82 34.09
N LEU A 378 5.55 -8.57 34.30
CA LEU A 378 4.37 -8.09 35.00
C LEU A 378 4.70 -7.76 36.46
N ALA A 379 5.38 -8.66 37.17
CA ALA A 379 5.84 -8.41 38.54
C ALA A 379 6.76 -7.17 38.60
N ALA A 380 7.72 -7.06 37.68
CA ALA A 380 8.63 -5.91 37.59
C ALA A 380 7.92 -4.59 37.19
N SER A 381 6.71 -4.66 36.65
CA SER A 381 5.91 -3.47 36.37
C SER A 381 5.29 -2.86 37.61
N GLY A 382 5.20 -3.61 38.73
CA GLY A 382 4.53 -3.20 39.96
C GLY A 382 3.02 -3.37 39.95
N PHE A 383 2.44 -3.92 38.88
CA PHE A 383 1.01 -4.24 38.79
C PHE A 383 0.75 -5.72 39.08
N SER A 384 -0.32 -6.02 39.82
CA SER A 384 -0.96 -7.33 39.78
C SER A 384 -1.89 -7.44 38.58
N ALA A 385 -2.22 -8.67 38.17
CA ALA A 385 -3.13 -8.91 37.05
C ALA A 385 -4.52 -8.25 37.25
N THR A 386 -5.04 -8.26 38.48
CA THR A 386 -6.33 -7.66 38.83
C THR A 386 -6.32 -6.13 38.86
N GLN A 387 -5.15 -5.50 38.92
CA GLN A 387 -4.99 -4.05 38.85
C GLN A 387 -4.90 -3.53 37.40
N VAL A 388 -4.66 -4.42 36.43
CA VAL A 388 -4.56 -4.05 35.02
C VAL A 388 -5.96 -4.04 34.41
N SER A 389 -6.52 -2.85 34.21
CA SER A 389 -7.78 -2.66 33.45
C SER A 389 -7.46 -2.03 32.10
N LEU A 390 -7.66 -2.81 31.03
CA LEU A 390 -7.35 -2.41 29.66
C LEU A 390 -8.53 -2.70 28.75
N THR A 391 -8.74 -1.82 27.77
CA THR A 391 -9.70 -2.02 26.69
C THR A 391 -8.97 -2.35 25.40
N PHE A 392 -9.36 -3.44 24.76
CA PHE A 392 -8.91 -3.81 23.42
C PHE A 392 -10.02 -3.51 22.42
N SER A 393 -9.85 -2.46 21.62
CA SER A 393 -10.83 -2.08 20.61
C SER A 393 -10.51 -2.68 19.25
N TYR A 394 -11.53 -3.19 18.57
CA TYR A 394 -11.42 -3.84 17.27
C TYR A 394 -12.62 -3.50 16.37
N ASP A 395 -12.44 -3.66 15.06
CA ASP A 395 -13.50 -3.42 14.10
C ASP A 395 -14.54 -4.54 14.16
N GLN A 396 -15.78 -4.17 14.42
CA GLN A 396 -16.90 -5.09 14.56
C GLN A 396 -17.38 -5.67 13.24
N SER A 397 -17.05 -5.06 12.09
CA SER A 397 -17.32 -5.67 10.77
C SER A 397 -16.30 -6.74 10.39
N SER A 398 -15.11 -6.72 10.98
CA SER A 398 -14.03 -7.63 10.62
C SER A 398 -14.10 -8.93 11.41
N ASP A 399 -14.38 -10.06 10.75
CA ASP A 399 -14.31 -11.38 11.39
C ASP A 399 -12.88 -11.73 11.82
N PHE A 400 -11.89 -11.32 11.02
CA PHE A 400 -10.48 -11.38 11.40
C PHE A 400 -10.20 -10.55 12.67
N GLY A 401 -10.76 -9.34 12.77
CA GLY A 401 -10.67 -8.47 13.95
C GLY A 401 -11.27 -9.09 15.20
N LYS A 402 -12.48 -9.68 15.10
CA LYS A 402 -13.17 -10.41 16.19
C LYS A 402 -12.33 -11.60 16.67
N ALA A 403 -11.87 -12.43 15.74
CA ALA A 403 -11.09 -13.62 16.04
C ALA A 403 -9.76 -13.24 16.72
N THR A 404 -9.10 -12.18 16.24
CA THR A 404 -7.88 -11.65 16.86
C THR A 404 -8.13 -11.11 18.26
N ALA A 405 -9.17 -10.28 18.46
CA ALA A 405 -9.49 -9.73 19.77
C ALA A 405 -9.74 -10.84 20.81
N LYS A 406 -10.48 -11.87 20.42
CA LYS A 406 -10.71 -13.05 21.26
C LYS A 406 -9.42 -13.82 21.55
N PHE A 407 -8.58 -14.06 20.54
CA PHE A 407 -7.30 -14.76 20.74
C PHE A 407 -6.40 -14.01 21.73
N ILE A 408 -6.25 -12.69 21.58
CA ILE A 408 -5.44 -11.85 22.48
C ILE A 408 -6.00 -11.87 23.90
N HIS A 409 -7.32 -11.74 24.06
CA HIS A 409 -7.99 -11.87 25.35
C HIS A 409 -7.63 -13.21 26.03
N ASP A 410 -7.81 -14.32 25.32
CA ASP A 410 -7.60 -15.66 25.88
C ASP A 410 -6.12 -15.89 26.25
N GLN A 411 -5.17 -15.42 25.43
CA GLN A 411 -3.73 -15.48 25.72
C GLN A 411 -3.36 -14.71 26.98
N LEU A 412 -3.83 -13.47 27.14
CA LEU A 412 -3.51 -12.65 28.30
C LEU A 412 -4.16 -13.17 29.59
N LYS A 413 -5.39 -13.69 29.49
CA LYS A 413 -6.08 -14.35 30.60
C LYS A 413 -5.34 -15.61 31.05
N ALA A 414 -4.99 -16.50 30.11
CA ALA A 414 -4.31 -17.75 30.44
C ALA A 414 -2.87 -17.54 30.96
N ASN A 415 -2.12 -16.64 30.34
CA ASN A 415 -0.68 -16.51 30.61
C ASN A 415 -0.38 -15.55 31.77
N LEU A 416 -1.18 -14.49 31.94
CA LEU A 416 -0.98 -13.44 32.95
C LEU A 416 -2.12 -13.27 33.94
N GLY A 417 -3.30 -13.86 33.70
CA GLY A 417 -4.50 -13.63 34.52
C GLY A 417 -5.15 -12.25 34.31
N ILE A 418 -4.76 -11.54 33.25
CA ILE A 418 -5.30 -10.20 32.93
C ILE A 418 -6.58 -10.38 32.12
N GLU A 419 -7.69 -9.84 32.61
CA GLU A 419 -8.95 -9.81 31.88
C GLU A 419 -9.04 -8.53 31.03
N LEU A 420 -9.08 -8.68 29.70
CA LEU A 420 -9.26 -7.55 28.79
C LEU A 420 -10.74 -7.22 28.58
N ASN A 421 -11.06 -5.92 28.57
CA ASN A 421 -12.36 -5.46 28.09
C ASN A 421 -12.33 -5.37 26.56
N LEU A 422 -13.02 -6.30 25.88
CA LEU A 422 -13.14 -6.26 24.43
C LEU A 422 -14.19 -5.24 24.00
N GLN A 423 -13.83 -4.31 23.13
CA GLN A 423 -14.72 -3.27 22.63
C GLN A 423 -14.84 -3.31 21.10
N ALA A 424 -15.97 -3.80 20.61
CA ALA A 424 -16.37 -3.69 19.22
C ALA A 424 -16.67 -2.22 18.87
N LEU A 425 -16.10 -1.72 17.77
CA LEU A 425 -16.35 -0.39 17.21
C LEU A 425 -16.60 -0.50 15.70
N ASP A 426 -17.29 0.46 15.09
CA ASP A 426 -17.25 0.62 13.64
C ASP A 426 -15.86 1.09 13.16
N ALA A 427 -15.51 0.78 11.92
CA ALA A 427 -14.19 1.04 11.35
C ALA A 427 -13.77 2.52 11.43
N ASN A 428 -14.69 3.47 11.20
CA ASN A 428 -14.40 4.91 11.23
C ASN A 428 -14.12 5.39 12.66
N THR A 429 -14.93 4.95 13.63
CA THR A 429 -14.69 5.23 15.05
C THR A 429 -13.39 4.60 15.53
N LEU A 430 -13.05 3.38 15.06
CA LEU A 430 -11.78 2.75 15.41
C LEU A 430 -10.59 3.56 14.88
N ALA A 431 -10.60 3.91 13.59
CA ALA A 431 -9.54 4.71 12.95
C ALA A 431 -9.33 6.05 13.67
N SER A 432 -10.42 6.80 13.88
CA SER A 432 -10.35 8.09 14.58
C SER A 432 -9.85 7.99 16.03
N ARG A 433 -10.00 6.84 16.71
CA ARG A 433 -9.42 6.61 18.05
C ARG A 433 -7.96 6.23 18.02
N VAL A 434 -7.50 5.54 16.98
CA VAL A 434 -6.08 5.27 16.77
C VAL A 434 -5.35 6.59 16.50
N ASP A 435 -5.97 7.49 15.74
CA ASP A 435 -5.42 8.83 15.41
C ASP A 435 -5.64 9.85 16.55
N GLY A 436 -6.75 9.71 17.28
CA GLY A 436 -7.19 10.61 18.33
C GLY A 436 -6.52 10.36 19.69
N ARG A 437 -5.84 11.36 20.23
CA ARG A 437 -5.18 11.31 21.56
C ARG A 437 -6.15 11.27 22.76
N THR A 438 -7.32 10.64 22.71
CA THR A 438 -8.37 10.79 23.76
C THR A 438 -8.91 9.51 24.43
N SER A 439 -8.39 8.31 24.19
CA SER A 439 -8.86 7.11 24.94
C SER A 439 -7.77 6.07 25.25
N SER A 440 -7.90 5.40 26.40
CA SER A 440 -6.98 4.43 27.04
C SER A 440 -6.79 3.08 26.31
N THR A 441 -6.95 3.09 24.99
CA THR A 441 -7.24 1.89 24.19
C THR A 441 -5.98 1.20 23.65
N THR A 442 -6.01 -0.13 23.60
CA THR A 442 -5.12 -0.95 22.77
C THR A 442 -5.89 -1.40 21.52
N THR A 443 -5.30 -1.33 20.33
CA THR A 443 -5.95 -1.73 19.07
C THR A 443 -4.97 -2.53 18.21
N LEU A 444 -5.45 -3.55 17.49
CA LEU A 444 -4.63 -4.18 16.46
C LEU A 444 -4.57 -3.25 15.24
N CYS A 445 -3.36 -2.91 14.80
CA CYS A 445 -3.15 -2.27 13.52
C CYS A 445 -2.38 -3.23 12.61
N GLY A 446 -2.88 -3.38 11.38
CA GLY A 446 -2.05 -3.83 10.27
C GLY A 446 -1.60 -2.60 9.51
N SER A 447 -0.31 -2.45 9.26
CA SER A 447 0.14 -1.67 8.11
C SER A 447 0.86 -2.58 7.15
N ARG A 448 0.44 -2.46 5.90
CA ARG A 448 1.33 -2.72 4.78
C ARG A 448 2.27 -1.54 4.73
N ALA A 449 3.57 -1.78 4.75
CA ALA A 449 4.51 -0.68 4.75
C ALA A 449 4.37 0.11 3.42
N PRO A 450 4.15 1.44 3.45
CA PRO A 450 4.92 2.27 2.55
C PRO A 450 6.38 2.11 2.97
N THR A 451 7.27 1.85 2.01
CA THR A 451 8.67 1.40 2.18
C THR A 451 9.56 2.41 2.91
N ARG A 452 9.29 2.67 4.18
CA ARG A 452 10.05 3.57 5.03
C ARG A 452 11.02 2.79 5.91
N SER A 453 12.29 3.18 5.84
CA SER A 453 13.30 2.81 6.84
C SER A 453 13.24 3.78 8.02
N PRO A 454 13.47 3.32 9.27
CA PRO A 454 13.58 4.21 10.42
C PRO A 454 14.88 5.02 10.31
N PRO A 455 14.89 6.28 10.78
CA PRO A 455 16.11 7.08 10.76
C PRO A 455 17.19 6.43 11.64
N ALA A 456 18.39 6.26 11.06
CA ALA A 456 19.57 5.84 11.78
C ALA A 456 19.96 6.91 12.82
N GLY A 457 20.36 6.45 14.00
CA GLY A 457 20.47 7.25 15.20
C GLY A 457 21.30 8.54 15.06
N THR A 458 20.69 9.65 15.42
CA THR A 458 21.39 10.84 15.91
C THR A 458 20.93 11.12 17.33
N ARG A 459 21.89 11.23 18.26
CA ARG A 459 21.64 11.68 19.63
C ARG A 459 21.16 13.13 19.58
N SER A 460 19.85 13.33 19.56
CA SER A 460 19.25 14.64 19.83
C SER A 460 19.16 14.81 21.35
N THR A 461 20.03 15.67 21.87
CA THR A 461 20.03 16.13 23.25
C THR A 461 18.69 16.79 23.58
N SER A 462 18.12 16.37 24.71
CA SER A 462 16.93 16.94 25.33
C SER A 462 16.87 18.47 25.26
N ARG A 463 15.83 19.02 24.64
CA ARG A 463 15.30 20.33 25.03
C ARG A 463 13.79 20.22 25.27
N ARG A 464 13.47 20.35 26.55
CA ARG A 464 12.12 20.54 27.11
C ARG A 464 11.42 21.69 26.38
N SER A 465 10.29 21.43 25.74
CA SER A 465 9.28 22.46 25.48
C SER A 465 8.20 22.35 26.55
N ARG A 466 8.06 23.46 27.28
CA ARG A 466 7.24 23.60 28.49
C ARG A 466 5.75 23.67 28.13
N CYS A 467 4.94 23.11 29.03
CA CYS A 467 3.51 23.37 29.15
C CYS A 467 3.21 24.88 29.16
N TRP A 468 2.12 25.27 28.49
CA TRP A 468 1.31 26.41 28.91
C TRP A 468 -0.16 26.02 28.90
N TRP A 469 -0.78 26.11 30.07
CA TRP A 469 -2.19 25.83 30.34
C TRP A 469 -2.99 27.13 30.23
N GLY A 470 -4.20 27.05 29.66
CA GLY A 470 -5.24 28.06 29.76
C GLY A 470 -6.55 27.41 30.14
N THR A 471 -6.80 27.29 31.45
CA THR A 471 -8.05 26.83 32.06
C THR A 471 -9.24 27.72 31.67
N ARG A 472 -10.34 27.14 31.20
CA ARG A 472 -11.68 27.74 31.34
C ARG A 472 -12.59 26.82 32.13
N ARG A 473 -12.94 27.28 33.33
CA ARG A 473 -14.01 26.77 34.18
C ARG A 473 -15.36 26.90 33.46
N SER A 474 -16.16 25.84 33.54
CA SER A 474 -17.62 25.89 33.37
C SER A 474 -18.26 26.69 34.52
N PRO A 475 -19.27 27.53 34.25
CA PRO A 475 -20.28 27.87 35.24
C PRO A 475 -21.58 27.11 34.95
N SER A 476 -22.01 26.32 35.93
CA SER A 476 -23.35 25.79 36.06
C SER A 476 -24.40 26.90 36.13
N SER A 477 -25.45 26.74 35.32
CA SER A 477 -26.86 27.11 35.53
C SER A 477 -27.22 28.22 36.54
N ARG A 478 -27.94 29.25 36.07
CA ARG A 478 -29.09 29.83 36.78
C ARG A 478 -30.07 30.49 35.79
N ARG A 479 -31.34 30.09 35.93
CA ARG A 479 -32.63 30.74 35.60
C ARG A 479 -32.49 32.25 35.26
N ARG A 480 -33.14 32.82 34.25
CA ARG A 480 -34.53 32.71 33.75
C ARG A 480 -34.57 32.88 32.25
#